data_AF-A0A839SWB4-F1
#
_entry.id   AF-A0A839SWB4-F1
#
_cell.length_a   1.000
_cell.length_b   1.000
_cell.length_c   1.000
_cell.angle_alpha   90.00
_cell.angle_beta   90.00
_cell.angle_gamma   90.00
#
_symmetry.space_group_name_H-M   'P 1'
#
loop_
_entity.id
_entity.type
_entity.pdbx_description
1 polymer ?
#
loop_
_entity_poly.entity_id
_entity_poly.type
_entity_poly.pdbx_seq_one_letter_code
_entity_poly.pdbx_strand_id
1 'polypeptide(L)'
;MAVADEFKKEAQFKTYWHHRKPGFWFRKDRDRPEGIRDFPEVVRFDVDPGVPPSSKPPVRIFLGTEPSQYRAERVFIWSVKQVRDPARVYEIYIMKDLKGYDRRGWKTGFTNYRYAIPAMAGGQGRAIYNDVDQVYLSDPAELFDLEMDGAGILGITGRETSVLLIDCEKMATFWSIDEAKAGRKHRYFREITHGNNLWGQLPGEWNARDEEFEQGKSKCFHFTTLQTQPWQPFPDQLLYKPHPDGEVWFALERAADEAGYTPFTKDRPSRRFTEMLEQYRILHEQGEQTLELEPQQTFSGKSLARHLADIGKLCGRHGASSLLDYGCGKALFYDRLPGEPDSSRLRRHAQLPGVTVTCYDPGYKPFSDPYEGPFDGVISTDVLEHIPEEDIGWVLDEIFGAARKFVYVVAACYPARKTLPNGENAHCTLLSPEWWVGQLETAARRKPGVHWTLCTIEKTRIGKRRRLQDGTGAQRQAA
;
A
#
# COMPACT_ATOMS: atom_id res chain seq x y z
N MET A 1 40.45 -7.06 29.32
CA MET A 1 39.62 -8.20 29.75
C MET A 1 38.53 -8.38 28.72
N ALA A 2 38.58 -9.48 27.96
CA ALA A 2 37.61 -9.79 26.91
C ALA A 2 36.33 -10.29 27.58
N VAL A 3 35.24 -9.53 27.45
CA VAL A 3 33.91 -10.02 27.78
C VAL A 3 33.49 -10.92 26.63
N ALA A 4 33.58 -12.23 26.86
CA ALA A 4 33.01 -13.22 25.97
C ALA A 4 31.49 -13.12 26.08
N ASP A 5 30.85 -12.61 25.03
CA ASP A 5 29.40 -12.62 24.89
C ASP A 5 28.90 -14.07 24.89
N GLU A 6 28.26 -14.46 25.99
CA GLU A 6 27.49 -15.69 26.11
C GLU A 6 26.17 -15.50 25.34
N PHE A 7 26.24 -15.59 24.01
CA PHE A 7 25.05 -15.55 23.15
C PHE A 7 24.17 -16.77 23.45
N LYS A 8 23.15 -16.61 24.31
CA LYS A 8 22.05 -17.57 24.38
C LYS A 8 21.52 -17.78 22.95
N LYS A 9 21.47 -19.04 22.52
CA LYS A 9 20.83 -19.44 21.26
C LYS A 9 19.39 -18.95 21.28
N GLU A 10 19.11 -17.91 20.51
CA GLU A 10 17.75 -17.43 20.26
C GLU A 10 16.88 -18.59 19.78
N ALA A 11 15.66 -18.69 20.30
CA ALA A 11 14.62 -19.54 19.73
C ALA A 11 14.53 -19.19 18.24
N GLN A 12 14.91 -20.14 17.39
CA GLN A 12 14.95 -19.90 15.96
C GLN A 12 13.52 -19.92 15.44
N PHE A 13 12.93 -18.73 15.26
CA PHE A 13 11.66 -18.48 14.57
C PHE A 13 11.78 -18.83 13.07
N LYS A 14 12.07 -20.10 12.78
CA LYS A 14 12.43 -20.59 11.45
C LYS A 14 11.21 -21.13 10.72
N THR A 15 10.94 -20.58 9.55
CA THR A 15 10.03 -21.20 8.58
C THR A 15 10.69 -22.42 7.93
N TYR A 16 10.29 -23.61 8.37
CA TYR A 16 10.76 -24.90 7.84
C TYR A 16 10.12 -25.29 6.50
N TRP A 17 10.64 -26.35 5.88
CA TRP A 17 10.16 -26.84 4.57
C TRP A 17 8.68 -27.24 4.58
N HIS A 18 8.19 -27.82 5.68
CA HIS A 18 6.80 -28.26 5.83
C HIS A 18 5.81 -27.09 6.04
N HIS A 19 6.30 -25.86 6.27
CA HIS A 19 5.47 -24.65 6.29
C HIS A 19 5.26 -24.04 4.90
N ARG A 20 5.88 -24.61 3.85
CA ARG A 20 5.92 -24.03 2.51
C ARG A 20 5.01 -24.79 1.55
N LYS A 21 4.22 -24.06 0.78
CA LYS A 21 3.46 -24.56 -0.39
C LYS A 21 4.40 -24.70 -1.60
N PRO A 22 4.02 -25.48 -2.63
CA PRO A 22 4.78 -25.56 -3.88
C PRO A 22 5.09 -24.18 -4.50
N GLY A 23 4.15 -23.22 -4.37
CA GLY A 23 4.30 -21.83 -4.83
C GLY A 23 5.55 -21.12 -4.31
N PHE A 24 6.01 -21.45 -3.10
CA PHE A 24 7.25 -20.92 -2.54
C PHE A 24 8.45 -21.21 -3.45
N TRP A 25 8.59 -22.45 -3.93
CA TRP A 25 9.77 -22.87 -4.70
C TRP A 25 9.83 -22.22 -6.08
N PHE A 26 8.67 -21.87 -6.65
CA PHE A 26 8.58 -21.10 -7.89
C PHE A 26 8.86 -19.60 -7.71
N ARG A 27 8.81 -19.09 -6.47
CA ARG A 27 8.89 -17.65 -6.14
C ARG A 27 10.06 -17.29 -5.20
N LYS A 28 10.84 -18.27 -4.75
CA LYS A 28 11.93 -18.08 -3.78
C LYS A 28 13.06 -17.17 -4.30
N ASP A 29 13.33 -17.23 -5.60
CA ASP A 29 14.37 -16.45 -6.29
C ASP A 29 13.73 -15.29 -7.08
N ARG A 30 12.72 -14.65 -6.49
CA ARG A 30 12.05 -13.50 -7.11
C ARG A 30 13.06 -12.41 -7.38
N ASP A 31 13.18 -12.06 -8.66
CA ASP A 31 13.87 -10.84 -9.05
C ASP A 31 13.15 -9.65 -8.39
N ARG A 32 13.92 -8.74 -7.83
CA ARG A 32 13.41 -7.51 -7.20
C ARG A 32 13.82 -6.37 -8.14
N PRO A 33 12.92 -5.95 -9.05
CA PRO A 33 13.25 -4.91 -10.00
C PRO A 33 13.66 -3.63 -9.28
N GLU A 34 14.29 -2.73 -10.02
CA GLU A 34 14.61 -1.40 -9.53
C GLU A 34 13.33 -0.71 -9.03
N GLY A 35 13.44 -0.07 -7.87
CA GLY A 35 12.32 0.68 -7.31
C GLY A 35 11.98 1.90 -8.17
N ILE A 36 10.75 2.38 -8.09
CA ILE A 36 10.25 3.51 -8.91
C ILE A 36 9.98 4.79 -8.12
N ARG A 37 10.22 4.81 -6.80
CA ARG A 37 9.96 5.98 -5.95
C ARG A 37 11.25 6.72 -5.60
N ASP A 38 11.31 8.02 -5.84
CA ASP A 38 12.49 8.83 -5.45
C ASP A 38 12.55 9.05 -3.95
N PHE A 39 11.40 9.17 -3.31
CA PHE A 39 11.23 9.40 -1.87
C PHE A 39 10.07 8.57 -1.33
N PRO A 40 10.08 8.19 -0.05
CA PRO A 40 8.94 7.56 0.61
C PRO A 40 7.74 8.51 0.63
N GLU A 41 6.53 7.97 0.44
CA GLU A 41 5.30 8.70 0.73
C GLU A 41 5.17 8.88 2.26
N VAL A 42 4.54 9.97 2.69
CA VAL A 42 4.46 10.33 4.10
C VAL A 42 3.02 10.37 4.55
N VAL A 43 2.68 9.54 5.53
CA VAL A 43 1.42 9.64 6.26
C VAL A 43 1.65 10.54 7.46
N ARG A 44 0.92 11.65 7.50
CA ARG A 44 1.07 12.67 8.55
C ARG A 44 -0.17 12.75 9.42
N PHE A 45 0.04 12.65 10.72
CA PHE A 45 -0.98 12.97 11.72
C PHE A 45 -0.64 14.32 12.37
N ASP A 46 -1.46 15.32 12.08
CA ASP A 46 -1.37 16.63 12.74
C ASP A 46 -1.95 16.59 14.15
N VAL A 47 -1.82 17.70 14.87
CA VAL A 47 -2.48 17.91 16.16
C VAL A 47 -3.99 17.76 15.99
N ASP A 48 -4.64 17.04 16.90
CA ASP A 48 -6.08 16.83 16.84
C ASP A 48 -6.84 18.16 17.00
N PRO A 49 -7.96 18.36 16.29
CA PRO A 49 -8.76 19.57 16.40
C PRO A 49 -9.14 19.88 17.86
N GLY A 50 -8.86 21.10 18.31
CA GLY A 50 -9.18 21.55 19.67
C GLY A 50 -8.13 21.20 20.75
N VAL A 51 -7.04 20.52 20.39
CA VAL A 51 -5.95 20.19 21.32
C VAL A 51 -4.80 21.23 21.20
N PRO A 52 -4.28 21.79 22.31
CA PRO A 52 -3.10 22.65 22.26
C PRO A 52 -1.86 21.90 21.74
N PRO A 53 -1.07 22.48 20.82
CA PRO A 53 0.07 21.79 20.23
C PRO A 53 1.21 21.61 21.25
N SER A 54 1.81 20.43 21.25
CA SER A 54 3.06 20.14 21.95
C SER A 54 4.22 20.96 21.35
N SER A 55 5.14 21.43 22.20
CA SER A 55 6.36 22.11 21.76
C SER A 55 7.47 21.15 21.32
N LYS A 56 7.26 19.84 21.46
CA LYS A 56 8.23 18.81 21.06
C LYS A 56 8.26 18.66 19.53
N PRO A 57 9.41 18.29 18.94
CA PRO A 57 9.51 18.06 17.50
C PRO A 57 8.61 16.91 17.04
N PRO A 58 8.21 16.85 15.76
CA PRO A 58 7.46 15.72 15.21
C PRO A 58 8.14 14.38 15.45
N VAL A 59 7.35 13.36 15.76
CA VAL A 59 7.83 11.97 15.83
C VAL A 59 7.93 11.45 14.40
N ARG A 60 9.15 11.10 13.96
CA ARG A 60 9.41 10.57 12.62
C ARG A 60 9.62 9.07 12.68
N ILE A 61 8.78 8.31 11.99
CA ILE A 61 8.82 6.86 11.90
C ILE A 61 9.08 6.47 10.44
N PHE A 62 10.16 5.74 10.18
CA PHE A 62 10.49 5.21 8.87
C PHE A 62 10.09 3.74 8.84
N LEU A 63 9.06 3.42 8.07
CA LEU A 63 8.42 2.11 8.03
C LEU A 63 8.91 1.31 6.82
N GLY A 64 9.68 0.24 7.07
CA GLY A 64 10.08 -0.72 6.03
C GLY A 64 8.95 -1.67 5.67
N THR A 65 8.48 -1.60 4.43
CA THR A 65 7.33 -2.40 3.93
C THR A 65 7.50 -2.75 2.45
N GLU A 66 6.60 -3.58 1.92
CA GLU A 66 6.51 -3.90 0.49
C GLU A 66 5.04 -4.08 0.07
N PRO A 67 4.72 -3.98 -1.23
CA PRO A 67 3.33 -3.93 -1.70
C PRO A 67 2.45 -5.09 -1.21
N SER A 68 3.01 -6.30 -1.09
CA SER A 68 2.28 -7.47 -0.58
C SER A 68 1.91 -7.39 0.91
N GLN A 69 2.48 -6.45 1.66
CA GLN A 69 2.23 -6.25 3.08
C GLN A 69 1.23 -5.11 3.36
N TYR A 70 0.46 -4.67 2.35
CA TYR A 70 -0.52 -3.58 2.47
C TYR A 70 -1.47 -3.67 3.67
N ARG A 71 -1.89 -4.89 4.08
CA ARG A 71 -2.72 -5.08 5.30
C ARG A 71 -1.95 -4.74 6.56
N ALA A 72 -0.71 -5.22 6.69
CA ALA A 72 0.16 -4.92 7.82
C ALA A 72 0.53 -3.44 7.85
N GLU A 73 0.85 -2.86 6.70
CA GLU A 73 1.15 -1.42 6.55
C GLU A 73 0.00 -0.56 7.09
N ARG A 74 -1.22 -0.83 6.63
CA ARG A 74 -2.41 -0.12 7.11
C ARG A 74 -2.62 -0.27 8.61
N VAL A 75 -2.47 -1.48 9.15
CA VAL A 75 -2.70 -1.77 10.58
C VAL A 75 -1.58 -1.19 11.46
N PHE A 76 -0.33 -1.21 11.02
CA PHE A 76 0.78 -0.52 11.68
C PHE A 76 0.45 0.97 11.82
N ILE A 77 0.12 1.62 10.71
CA ILE A 77 -0.20 3.06 10.68
C ILE A 77 -1.41 3.36 11.56
N TRP A 78 -2.44 2.52 11.50
CA TRP A 78 -3.61 2.63 12.37
C TRP A 78 -3.24 2.50 13.85
N SER A 79 -2.39 1.54 14.23
CA SER A 79 -1.95 1.35 15.61
C SER A 79 -1.28 2.62 16.17
N VAL A 80 -0.40 3.27 15.38
CA VAL A 80 0.19 4.57 15.75
C VAL A 80 -0.89 5.62 15.96
N LYS A 81 -1.85 5.72 15.04
CA LYS A 81 -2.97 6.69 15.16
C LYS A 81 -3.76 6.50 16.46
N GLN A 82 -3.94 5.27 16.92
CA GLN A 82 -4.74 4.98 18.12
C GLN A 82 -4.04 5.38 19.42
N VAL A 83 -2.72 5.26 19.49
CA VAL A 83 -1.98 5.38 20.75
C VAL A 83 -1.13 6.65 20.85
N ARG A 84 -1.02 7.43 19.78
CA ARG A 84 -0.25 8.67 19.75
C ARG A 84 -0.76 9.73 20.74
N ASP A 85 0.13 10.61 21.20
CA ASP A 85 -0.24 11.88 21.80
C ASP A 85 -1.00 12.76 20.77
N PRO A 86 -2.28 13.10 21.02
CA PRO A 86 -3.05 13.93 20.10
C PRO A 86 -2.53 15.37 19.99
N ALA A 87 -1.69 15.83 20.93
CA ALA A 87 -1.06 17.15 20.91
C ALA A 87 0.20 17.20 20.03
N ARG A 88 0.75 16.05 19.60
CA ARG A 88 2.02 15.99 18.87
C ARG A 88 1.81 15.53 17.42
N VAL A 89 2.69 16.03 16.54
CA VAL A 89 2.73 15.65 15.13
C VAL A 89 3.49 14.34 14.95
N TYR A 90 2.97 13.45 14.11
CA TYR A 90 3.62 12.19 13.72
C TYR A 90 3.74 12.11 12.20
N GLU A 91 4.90 11.69 11.72
CA GLU A 91 5.21 11.52 10.30
C GLU A 91 5.72 10.10 10.08
N ILE A 92 4.94 9.30 9.32
CA ILE A 92 5.29 7.93 8.97
C ILE A 92 5.72 7.89 7.51
N TYR A 93 7.01 7.70 7.27
CA TYR A 93 7.65 7.60 5.97
C TYR A 93 7.58 6.14 5.49
N ILE A 94 6.76 5.88 4.47
CA ILE A 94 6.53 4.54 3.92
C ILE A 94 7.68 4.17 2.97
N MET A 95 8.62 3.36 3.45
CA MET A 95 9.79 2.93 2.69
C MET A 95 9.51 1.63 1.93
N LYS A 96 8.95 1.78 0.73
CA LYS A 96 8.79 0.70 -0.24
C LYS A 96 9.21 1.17 -1.63
N ASP A 97 9.88 0.28 -2.35
CA ASP A 97 10.22 0.47 -3.78
C ASP A 97 10.96 1.77 -4.13
N LEU A 98 11.92 2.15 -3.27
CA LEU A 98 12.77 3.31 -3.51
C LEU A 98 13.80 3.04 -4.61
N LYS A 99 13.99 4.02 -5.49
CA LYS A 99 14.91 4.05 -6.64
C LYS A 99 16.38 3.97 -6.22
N GLY A 100 17.21 3.39 -7.09
CA GLY A 100 18.67 3.41 -6.96
C GLY A 100 19.28 2.47 -5.92
N TYR A 101 18.52 1.50 -5.40
CA TYR A 101 19.05 0.46 -4.52
C TYR A 101 19.34 -0.83 -5.29
N ASP A 102 20.51 -1.43 -5.04
CA ASP A 102 20.80 -2.80 -5.39
C ASP A 102 20.05 -3.74 -4.44
N ARG A 103 18.95 -4.29 -4.96
CA ARG A 103 18.03 -5.15 -4.21
C ARG A 103 18.36 -6.65 -4.36
N ARG A 104 19.46 -6.99 -5.01
CA ARG A 104 19.87 -8.38 -5.22
C ARG A 104 20.12 -9.07 -3.88
N GLY A 105 19.48 -10.21 -3.68
CA GLY A 105 19.61 -11.00 -2.46
C GLY A 105 18.96 -10.38 -1.21
N TRP A 106 18.15 -9.33 -1.36
CA TRP A 106 17.34 -8.82 -0.25
C TRP A 106 16.32 -9.87 0.19
N LYS A 107 16.24 -10.09 1.50
CA LYS A 107 15.26 -11.00 2.10
C LYS A 107 13.85 -10.40 2.01
N THR A 108 13.72 -9.15 2.40
CA THR A 108 12.48 -8.36 2.38
C THR A 108 12.58 -7.20 1.38
N GLY A 109 11.47 -6.63 0.93
CA GLY A 109 11.46 -5.53 -0.03
C GLY A 109 12.10 -4.22 0.45
N PHE A 110 12.56 -4.18 1.71
CA PHE A 110 13.02 -3.00 2.45
C PHE A 110 14.29 -3.26 3.28
N THR A 111 15.04 -4.32 3.00
CA THR A 111 16.18 -4.80 3.82
C THR A 111 17.20 -3.70 4.16
N ASN A 112 17.61 -2.87 3.20
CA ASN A 112 18.67 -1.87 3.42
C ASN A 112 18.20 -0.43 3.65
N TYR A 113 16.90 -0.11 3.49
CA TYR A 113 16.43 1.28 3.58
C TYR A 113 16.75 1.92 4.93
N ARG A 114 16.76 1.15 6.03
CA ARG A 114 17.08 1.60 7.38
C ARG A 114 18.43 2.34 7.50
N TYR A 115 19.43 1.96 6.69
CA TYR A 115 20.76 2.58 6.75
C TYR A 115 20.84 3.92 6.02
N ALA A 116 19.84 4.24 5.19
CA ALA A 116 19.74 5.52 4.52
C ALA A 116 18.89 6.55 5.29
N ILE A 117 18.27 6.16 6.40
CA ILE A 117 17.41 7.03 7.22
C ILE A 117 18.10 8.33 7.64
N PRO A 118 19.36 8.33 8.14
CA PRO A 118 20.02 9.58 8.51
C PRO A 118 20.06 10.59 7.35
N ALA A 119 20.37 10.13 6.14
CA ALA A 119 20.38 10.97 4.94
C ALA A 119 18.97 11.40 4.51
N MET A 120 17.98 10.49 4.54
CA MET A 120 16.58 10.83 4.22
C MET A 120 15.98 11.82 5.21
N ALA A 121 16.41 11.79 6.46
CA ALA A 121 16.05 12.74 7.51
C ALA A 121 16.84 14.06 7.44
N GLY A 122 17.67 14.25 6.40
CA GLY A 122 18.48 15.45 6.20
C GLY A 122 19.65 15.60 7.18
N GLY A 123 20.04 14.52 7.88
CA GLY A 123 21.06 14.55 8.92
C GLY A 123 20.65 15.38 10.13
N GLN A 124 19.36 15.45 10.45
CA GLN A 124 18.84 16.28 11.53
C GLN A 124 17.99 15.45 12.48
N GLY A 125 18.06 15.75 13.78
CA GLY A 125 17.16 15.22 14.80
C GLY A 125 17.18 13.70 14.94
N ARG A 126 16.08 13.12 15.43
CA ARG A 126 15.93 11.67 15.65
C ARG A 126 14.90 11.03 14.73
N ALA A 127 15.01 9.73 14.53
CA ALA A 127 14.04 8.92 13.78
C ALA A 127 13.88 7.55 14.42
N ILE A 128 12.67 6.98 14.34
CA ILE A 128 12.42 5.57 14.60
C ILE A 128 12.43 4.82 13.28
N TYR A 129 13.09 3.67 13.22
CA TYR A 129 12.86 2.68 12.18
C TYR A 129 11.95 1.56 12.70
N ASN A 130 11.02 1.07 11.88
CA ASN A 130 10.24 -0.15 12.15
C ASN A 130 10.14 -1.01 10.89
N ASP A 131 10.26 -2.32 11.03
CA ASP A 131 9.72 -3.30 10.07
C ASP A 131 8.17 -3.30 10.19
N VAL A 132 7.47 -3.54 9.08
CA VAL A 132 5.99 -3.45 9.06
C VAL A 132 5.25 -4.56 9.81
N ASP A 133 5.96 -5.60 10.23
CA ASP A 133 5.40 -6.72 10.99
C ASP A 133 5.26 -6.44 12.50
N GLN A 134 5.19 -5.16 12.85
CA GLN A 134 5.04 -4.65 14.22
C GLN A 134 3.73 -3.86 14.38
N VAL A 135 3.26 -3.70 15.61
CA VAL A 135 2.16 -2.77 15.96
C VAL A 135 2.45 -2.08 17.29
N TYR A 136 2.07 -0.81 17.41
CA TYR A 136 2.21 -0.05 18.64
C TYR A 136 0.99 -0.24 19.56
N LEU A 137 1.27 -0.47 20.83
CA LEU A 137 0.31 -0.57 21.94
C LEU A 137 0.47 0.57 22.95
N SER A 138 1.48 1.41 22.75
CA SER A 138 1.75 2.64 23.52
C SER A 138 2.35 3.69 22.58
N ASP A 139 2.33 4.96 23.00
CA ASP A 139 2.76 6.07 22.17
C ASP A 139 4.22 5.94 21.71
N PRO A 140 4.52 5.86 20.40
CA PRO A 140 5.91 5.84 19.91
C PRO A 140 6.71 7.10 20.25
N ALA A 141 6.09 8.21 20.69
CA ALA A 141 6.81 9.36 21.23
C ALA A 141 7.65 9.01 22.45
N GLU A 142 7.22 8.07 23.29
CA GLU A 142 8.00 7.63 24.45
C GLU A 142 9.32 6.97 24.02
N LEU A 143 9.29 6.17 22.94
CA LEU A 143 10.48 5.60 22.31
C LEU A 143 11.34 6.70 21.69
N PHE A 144 10.73 7.62 20.95
CA PHE A 144 11.42 8.71 20.25
C PHE A 144 12.21 9.63 21.20
N ASP A 145 11.64 9.86 22.39
CA ASP A 145 12.17 10.78 23.39
C ASP A 145 13.17 10.11 24.36
N LEU A 146 13.48 8.81 24.22
CA LEU A 146 14.44 8.13 25.08
C LEU A 146 15.81 8.83 25.08
N GLU A 147 16.46 8.84 26.23
CA GLU A 147 17.87 9.20 26.30
C GLU A 147 18.72 8.15 25.59
N MET A 148 19.69 8.62 24.81
CA MET A 148 20.56 7.74 24.02
C MET A 148 21.97 7.64 24.62
N ASP A 149 22.28 8.36 25.70
CA ASP A 149 23.56 8.34 26.42
C ASP A 149 24.80 8.40 25.51
N GLY A 150 24.70 9.21 24.45
CA GLY A 150 25.76 9.39 23.46
C GLY A 150 25.80 8.34 22.34
N ALA A 151 25.00 7.27 22.41
CA ALA A 151 24.82 6.32 21.31
C ALA A 151 24.28 7.01 20.05
N GLY A 152 24.60 6.45 18.88
CA GLY A 152 24.03 6.86 17.59
C GLY A 152 22.77 6.08 17.24
N ILE A 153 22.63 4.84 17.71
CA ILE A 153 21.40 4.06 17.63
C ILE A 153 21.10 3.34 18.93
N LEU A 154 19.81 3.17 19.24
CA LEU A 154 19.34 2.18 20.20
C LEU A 154 18.67 1.02 19.47
N GLY A 155 19.02 -0.22 19.81
CA GLY A 155 18.41 -1.42 19.27
C GLY A 155 18.30 -2.53 20.32
N ILE A 156 17.46 -3.54 20.06
CA ILE A 156 17.12 -4.56 21.06
C ILE A 156 18.31 -5.47 21.38
N THR A 157 19.03 -5.89 20.35
CA THR A 157 20.32 -6.59 20.48
C THR A 157 21.33 -5.96 19.53
N GLY A 158 22.62 -6.23 19.71
CA GLY A 158 23.66 -5.75 18.80
C GLY A 158 23.53 -6.25 17.35
N ARG A 159 22.59 -7.17 17.06
CA ARG A 159 22.36 -7.73 15.72
C ARG A 159 21.00 -7.40 15.15
N GLU A 160 20.01 -7.22 16.00
CA GLU A 160 18.62 -6.97 15.58
C GLU A 160 18.46 -5.55 15.07
N THR A 161 17.70 -5.39 13.99
CA THR A 161 17.47 -4.09 13.36
C THR A 161 16.04 -3.91 12.90
N SER A 162 15.09 -4.75 13.35
CA SER A 162 13.66 -4.62 13.06
C SER A 162 13.05 -3.35 13.66
N VAL A 163 13.56 -2.86 14.78
CA VAL A 163 13.24 -1.54 15.35
C VAL A 163 14.50 -0.87 15.85
N LEU A 164 14.64 0.43 15.56
CA LEU A 164 15.77 1.25 16.00
C LEU A 164 15.30 2.65 16.38
N LEU A 165 15.87 3.24 17.44
CA LEU A 165 15.92 4.69 17.60
C LEU A 165 17.25 5.18 17.03
N ILE A 166 17.22 6.19 16.17
CA ILE A 166 18.38 6.67 15.41
C ILE A 166 18.56 8.16 15.67
N ASP A 167 19.76 8.55 16.10
CA ASP A 167 20.24 9.92 16.08
C ASP A 167 20.71 10.22 14.65
N CYS A 168 19.87 10.89 13.85
CA CYS A 168 20.14 11.10 12.44
C CYS A 168 21.29 12.08 12.20
N GLU A 169 21.51 13.04 13.11
CA GLU A 169 22.63 13.98 13.01
C GLU A 169 23.95 13.26 13.22
N LYS A 170 24.04 12.44 14.27
CA LYS A 170 25.23 11.64 14.54
C LYS A 170 25.44 10.56 13.47
N MET A 171 24.40 9.80 13.13
CA MET A 171 24.56 8.66 12.23
C MET A 171 24.78 9.05 10.77
N ALA A 172 24.46 10.27 10.35
CA ALA A 172 24.75 10.77 9.01
C ALA A 172 26.26 10.82 8.70
N THR A 173 27.13 10.88 9.71
CA THR A 173 28.59 10.83 9.50
C THR A 173 29.13 9.42 9.37
N PHE A 174 28.36 8.39 9.72
CA PHE A 174 28.81 6.99 9.79
C PHE A 174 28.09 6.07 8.80
N TRP A 175 26.82 6.32 8.50
CA TRP A 175 26.06 5.54 7.53
C TRP A 175 25.86 6.32 6.24
N SER A 176 26.40 5.79 5.14
CA SER A 176 26.23 6.40 3.81
C SER A 176 25.00 5.84 3.09
N ILE A 177 24.21 6.75 2.51
CA ILE A 177 23.13 6.39 1.59
C ILE A 177 23.65 5.67 0.34
N ASP A 178 24.84 6.02 -0.15
CA ASP A 178 25.43 5.37 -1.33
C ASP A 178 25.83 3.92 -1.03
N GLU A 179 26.29 3.65 0.19
CA GLU A 179 26.61 2.30 0.64
C GLU A 179 25.33 1.46 0.85
N ALA A 180 24.26 2.09 1.35
CA ALA A 180 22.96 1.46 1.49
C ALA A 180 22.39 1.09 0.10
N LYS A 181 22.48 2.04 -0.84
CA LYS A 181 22.12 1.87 -2.25
C LYS A 181 22.97 0.82 -2.95
N ALA A 182 24.27 0.75 -2.67
CA ALA A 182 25.16 -0.27 -3.21
C ALA A 182 24.93 -1.69 -2.64
N GLY A 183 23.93 -1.89 -1.79
CA GLY A 183 23.56 -3.22 -1.31
C GLY A 183 24.51 -3.78 -0.25
N ARG A 184 25.26 -2.92 0.47
CA ARG A 184 26.11 -3.39 1.59
C ARG A 184 25.24 -4.14 2.62
N LYS A 185 25.75 -5.27 3.11
CA LYS A 185 25.00 -6.15 4.02
C LYS A 185 24.92 -5.55 5.42
N HIS A 186 23.92 -5.92 6.22
CA HIS A 186 23.78 -5.51 7.64
C HIS A 186 25.06 -5.58 8.46
N ARG A 187 25.91 -6.61 8.21
CA ARG A 187 27.20 -6.78 8.89
C ARG A 187 28.11 -5.56 8.73
N TYR A 188 28.12 -4.94 7.55
CA TYR A 188 28.93 -3.76 7.25
C TYR A 188 28.57 -2.59 8.16
N PHE A 189 27.30 -2.18 8.16
CA PHE A 189 26.82 -1.09 9.00
C PHE A 189 26.92 -1.40 10.49
N ARG A 190 26.73 -2.67 10.87
CA ARG A 190 26.92 -3.13 12.24
C ARG A 190 28.38 -2.97 12.68
N GLU A 191 29.35 -3.37 11.86
CA GLU A 191 30.78 -3.21 12.18
C GLU A 191 31.16 -1.73 12.37
N ILE A 192 30.62 -0.82 11.55
CA ILE A 192 30.79 0.63 11.73
C ILE A 192 30.19 1.08 13.06
N THR A 193 28.94 0.70 13.33
CA THR A 193 28.21 1.14 14.52
C THR A 193 28.91 0.67 15.80
N HIS A 194 29.25 -0.60 15.89
CA HIS A 194 29.92 -1.19 17.05
C HIS A 194 31.37 -0.74 17.18
N GLY A 195 32.10 -0.65 16.06
CA GLY A 195 33.49 -0.21 16.05
C GLY A 195 33.70 1.24 16.50
N ASN A 196 32.65 2.07 16.43
CA ASN A 196 32.66 3.46 16.91
C ASN A 196 31.91 3.65 18.23
N ASN A 197 31.52 2.58 18.92
CA ASN A 197 30.76 2.64 20.18
C ASN A 197 29.44 3.45 20.07
N LEU A 198 28.74 3.29 18.94
CA LEU A 198 27.51 4.02 18.63
C LEU A 198 26.23 3.23 18.93
N TRP A 199 26.33 2.01 19.46
CA TRP A 199 25.17 1.17 19.77
C TRP A 199 24.83 1.27 21.26
N GLY A 200 23.55 1.50 21.56
CA GLY A 200 22.97 1.36 22.88
C GLY A 200 21.82 0.35 22.89
N GLN A 201 21.47 -0.14 24.08
CA GLN A 201 20.40 -1.12 24.25
C GLN A 201 19.04 -0.43 24.34
N LEU A 202 18.08 -0.94 23.58
CA LEU A 202 16.67 -0.56 23.68
C LEU A 202 15.93 -1.47 24.67
N PRO A 203 15.02 -0.94 25.51
CA PRO A 203 14.18 -1.76 26.38
C PRO A 203 13.33 -2.76 25.58
N GLY A 204 13.20 -3.99 26.10
CA GLY A 204 12.57 -5.11 25.40
C GLY A 204 11.09 -4.90 25.09
N GLU A 205 10.38 -4.09 25.88
CA GLU A 205 8.96 -3.77 25.65
C GLU A 205 8.72 -3.02 24.32
N TRP A 206 9.75 -2.42 23.74
CA TRP A 206 9.69 -1.77 22.43
C TRP A 206 9.91 -2.73 21.24
N ASN A 207 10.06 -4.03 21.50
CA ASN A 207 10.07 -5.08 20.48
C ASN A 207 9.74 -6.45 21.09
N ALA A 208 8.54 -6.60 21.65
CA ALA A 208 8.12 -7.88 22.20
C ALA A 208 7.87 -8.86 21.05
N ARG A 209 8.70 -9.90 20.93
CA ARG A 209 8.52 -10.96 19.91
C ARG A 209 7.36 -11.89 20.27
N ASP A 210 7.02 -12.82 19.37
CA ASP A 210 5.87 -13.73 19.53
C ASP A 210 5.81 -14.41 20.92
N GLU A 211 6.94 -14.90 21.46
CA GLU A 211 7.01 -15.57 22.77
C GLU A 211 7.24 -14.62 23.96
N GLU A 212 7.54 -13.35 23.69
CA GLU A 212 7.87 -12.33 24.70
C GLU A 212 6.71 -11.36 24.94
N PHE A 213 5.66 -11.46 24.12
CA PHE A 213 4.48 -10.63 24.23
C PHE A 213 3.79 -10.83 25.56
N GLU A 214 3.53 -9.73 26.26
CA GLU A 214 2.75 -9.70 27.48
C GLU A 214 1.77 -8.52 27.43
N GLN A 215 0.48 -8.84 27.41
CA GLN A 215 -0.57 -7.83 27.32
C GLN A 215 -0.52 -6.86 28.51
N GLY A 216 -0.57 -5.56 28.20
CA GLY A 216 -0.49 -4.49 29.19
C GLY A 216 0.95 -4.14 29.62
N LYS A 217 1.97 -4.89 29.18
CA LYS A 217 3.38 -4.54 29.40
C LYS A 217 4.13 -4.23 28.11
N SER A 218 3.90 -5.00 27.05
CA SER A 218 4.51 -4.76 25.75
C SER A 218 3.99 -3.46 25.12
N LYS A 219 4.91 -2.61 24.66
CA LYS A 219 4.61 -1.31 24.02
C LYS A 219 4.62 -1.39 22.50
N CYS A 220 5.41 -2.29 21.94
CA CYS A 220 5.44 -2.60 20.52
C CYS A 220 5.49 -4.13 20.34
N PHE A 221 4.49 -4.70 19.69
CA PHE A 221 4.38 -6.14 19.47
C PHE A 221 4.89 -6.50 18.07
N HIS A 222 5.87 -7.40 17.99
CA HIS A 222 6.53 -7.88 16.78
C HIS A 222 6.11 -9.31 16.44
N PHE A 223 5.37 -9.47 15.34
CA PHE A 223 4.96 -10.77 14.82
C PHE A 223 6.08 -11.41 13.99
N THR A 224 7.07 -12.00 14.65
CA THR A 224 8.29 -12.49 13.98
C THR A 224 8.10 -13.78 13.18
N THR A 225 7.09 -14.57 13.56
CA THR A 225 6.86 -15.89 12.97
C THR A 225 6.03 -15.80 11.70
N LEU A 226 6.71 -15.80 10.55
CA LEU A 226 6.10 -15.56 9.24
C LEU A 226 4.86 -16.42 8.91
N GLN A 227 4.83 -17.70 9.31
CA GLN A 227 3.70 -18.60 9.05
C GLN A 227 2.53 -18.47 10.03
N THR A 228 2.62 -17.59 11.02
CA THR A 228 1.52 -17.23 11.93
C THR A 228 1.10 -15.78 11.80
N GLN A 229 1.81 -14.95 11.01
CA GLN A 229 1.46 -13.54 10.80
C GLN A 229 -0.02 -13.37 10.35
N PRO A 230 -0.84 -12.61 11.11
CA PRO A 230 -2.30 -12.51 10.90
C PRO A 230 -2.73 -12.05 9.51
N TRP A 231 -1.94 -11.19 8.86
CA TRP A 231 -2.26 -10.65 7.53
C TRP A 231 -1.95 -11.60 6.38
N GLN A 232 -1.22 -12.70 6.64
CA GLN A 232 -0.82 -13.71 5.67
C GLN A 232 -0.15 -13.14 4.42
N PRO A 233 1.06 -12.57 4.52
CA PRO A 233 1.69 -11.83 3.41
C PRO A 233 2.00 -12.66 2.16
N PHE A 234 2.11 -13.98 2.29
CA PHE A 234 2.44 -14.89 1.18
C PHE A 234 1.49 -16.10 1.15
N PRO A 235 0.18 -15.89 0.92
CA PRO A 235 -0.85 -16.92 1.08
C PRO A 235 -0.71 -18.07 0.08
N ASP A 236 -0.07 -17.84 -1.06
CA ASP A 236 0.24 -18.85 -2.09
C ASP A 236 1.54 -19.61 -1.83
N GLN A 237 2.39 -19.12 -0.93
CA GLN A 237 3.71 -19.69 -0.64
C GLN A 237 3.78 -20.40 0.72
N LEU A 238 2.94 -20.01 1.68
CA LEU A 238 3.01 -20.53 3.05
C LEU A 238 1.70 -21.18 3.49
N LEU A 239 1.83 -22.17 4.38
CA LEU A 239 0.74 -22.76 5.13
C LEU A 239 0.62 -22.02 6.46
N TYR A 240 -0.46 -21.25 6.61
CA TYR A 240 -0.68 -20.42 7.80
C TYR A 240 -1.38 -21.20 8.91
N LYS A 241 -0.96 -20.91 10.15
CA LYS A 241 -1.67 -21.30 11.36
C LYS A 241 -2.12 -20.04 12.11
N PRO A 242 -3.21 -20.08 12.88
CA PRO A 242 -3.57 -18.97 13.76
C PRO A 242 -2.42 -18.61 14.70
N HIS A 243 -2.18 -17.31 14.88
CA HIS A 243 -1.27 -16.81 15.90
C HIS A 243 -1.96 -16.90 17.28
N PRO A 244 -1.29 -17.37 18.35
CA PRO A 244 -1.87 -17.40 19.69
C PRO A 244 -2.45 -16.06 20.12
N ASP A 245 -1.68 -14.99 19.95
CA ASP A 245 -2.09 -13.60 20.24
C ASP A 245 -2.55 -12.81 19.00
N GLY A 246 -3.00 -13.50 17.94
CA GLY A 246 -3.37 -12.86 16.68
C GLY A 246 -4.55 -11.89 16.80
N GLU A 247 -5.36 -12.05 17.83
CA GLU A 247 -6.52 -11.20 18.11
C GLU A 247 -6.14 -9.74 18.37
N VAL A 248 -4.93 -9.47 18.89
CA VAL A 248 -4.41 -8.09 19.03
C VAL A 248 -4.40 -7.39 17.67
N TRP A 249 -3.94 -8.09 16.64
CA TRP A 249 -3.88 -7.55 15.28
C TRP A 249 -5.25 -7.52 14.61
N PHE A 250 -6.06 -8.58 14.76
CA PHE A 250 -7.41 -8.62 14.15
C PHE A 250 -8.34 -7.56 14.75
N ALA A 251 -8.23 -7.25 16.04
CA ALA A 251 -8.97 -6.15 16.67
C ALA A 251 -8.60 -4.81 16.05
N LEU A 252 -7.31 -4.55 15.80
CA LEU A 252 -6.85 -3.33 15.11
C LEU A 252 -7.37 -3.27 13.67
N GLU A 253 -7.36 -4.39 12.92
CA GLU A 253 -7.88 -4.43 11.55
C GLU A 253 -9.38 -4.15 11.51
N ARG A 254 -10.16 -4.77 12.41
CA ARG A 254 -11.61 -4.53 12.50
C ARG A 254 -11.92 -3.08 12.90
N ALA A 255 -11.21 -2.52 13.87
CA ALA A 255 -11.36 -1.12 14.26
C ALA A 255 -11.03 -0.15 13.11
N ALA A 256 -9.99 -0.45 12.32
CA ALA A 256 -9.66 0.32 11.12
C ALA A 256 -10.76 0.21 10.06
N ASP A 257 -11.35 -0.99 9.85
CA ASP A 257 -12.46 -1.19 8.93
C ASP A 257 -13.73 -0.45 9.37
N GLU A 258 -14.08 -0.52 10.65
CA GLU A 258 -15.21 0.21 11.25
C GLU A 258 -15.06 1.73 11.10
N ALA A 259 -13.83 2.24 11.24
CA ALA A 259 -13.52 3.64 11.03
C ALA A 259 -13.43 4.06 9.55
N GLY A 260 -13.53 3.11 8.60
CA GLY A 260 -13.29 3.38 7.19
C GLY A 260 -11.88 3.90 6.91
N TYR A 261 -10.90 3.49 7.73
CA TYR A 261 -9.57 4.08 7.69
C TYR A 261 -8.76 3.61 6.49
N THR A 262 -8.20 4.55 5.75
CA THR A 262 -7.15 4.34 4.74
C THR A 262 -6.01 5.33 5.02
N PRO A 263 -4.73 4.96 4.78
CA PRO A 263 -3.61 5.86 5.06
C PRO A 263 -3.65 7.19 4.27
N PHE A 264 -4.21 7.13 3.06
CA PHE A 264 -4.48 8.28 2.19
C PHE A 264 -5.98 8.35 1.91
N THR A 265 -6.46 9.53 1.51
CA THR A 265 -7.89 9.77 1.23
C THR A 265 -8.03 10.66 -0.01
N LYS A 266 -9.24 10.81 -0.54
CA LYS A 266 -9.50 11.76 -1.63
C LYS A 266 -9.06 13.20 -1.32
N ASP A 267 -9.27 13.64 -0.07
CA ASP A 267 -8.92 15.00 0.38
C ASP A 267 -7.43 15.15 0.72
N ARG A 268 -6.75 14.03 1.00
CA ARG A 268 -5.31 13.96 1.28
C ARG A 268 -4.72 12.75 0.53
N PRO A 269 -4.64 12.83 -0.81
CA PRO A 269 -4.13 11.71 -1.60
C PRO A 269 -2.60 11.67 -1.51
N SER A 270 -1.98 10.60 -2.02
CA SER A 270 -0.52 10.55 -2.10
C SER A 270 0.03 11.67 -2.99
N ARG A 271 1.31 12.03 -2.82
CA ARG A 271 1.96 13.00 -3.72
C ARG A 271 1.88 12.50 -5.17
N ARG A 272 2.18 11.21 -5.37
CA ARG A 272 2.15 10.59 -6.70
C ARG A 272 0.77 10.64 -7.35
N PHE A 273 -0.33 10.58 -6.60
CA PHE A 273 -1.67 10.67 -7.20
C PHE A 273 -1.90 12.01 -7.87
N THR A 274 -1.48 13.10 -7.22
CA THR A 274 -1.62 14.45 -7.75
C THR A 274 -0.73 14.65 -8.98
N GLU A 275 0.51 14.13 -8.94
CA GLU A 275 1.40 14.11 -10.10
C GLU A 275 0.78 13.34 -11.27
N MET A 276 0.26 12.13 -11.02
CA MET A 276 -0.42 11.31 -12.02
C MET A 276 -1.61 12.05 -12.62
N LEU A 277 -2.51 12.60 -11.81
CA LEU A 277 -3.70 13.31 -12.32
C LEU A 277 -3.32 14.43 -13.30
N GLU A 278 -2.26 15.19 -13.01
CA GLU A 278 -1.76 16.22 -13.92
C GLU A 278 -1.16 15.63 -15.21
N GLN A 279 -0.40 14.53 -15.13
CA GLN A 279 0.09 13.82 -16.32
C GLN A 279 -1.06 13.38 -17.24
N TYR A 280 -2.17 12.88 -16.66
CA TYR A 280 -3.35 12.46 -17.43
C TYR A 280 -4.09 13.66 -18.03
N ARG A 281 -4.22 14.77 -17.29
CA ARG A 281 -4.81 16.01 -17.81
C ARG A 281 -4.05 16.49 -19.05
N ILE A 282 -2.72 16.50 -19.00
CA ILE A 282 -1.86 16.86 -20.13
C ILE A 282 -2.10 15.92 -21.32
N LEU A 283 -2.14 14.61 -21.11
CA LEU A 283 -2.42 13.64 -22.19
C LEU A 283 -3.83 13.80 -22.80
N HIS A 284 -4.82 14.18 -21.99
CA HIS A 284 -6.17 14.48 -22.49
C HIS A 284 -6.18 15.71 -23.41
N GLU A 285 -5.37 16.72 -23.12
CA GLU A 285 -5.30 18.00 -23.82
C GLU A 285 -4.38 17.97 -25.05
N GLN A 286 -3.23 17.30 -24.92
CA GLN A 286 -2.14 17.34 -25.91
C GLN A 286 -2.00 16.05 -26.72
N GLY A 287 -2.69 14.98 -26.33
CA GLY A 287 -2.51 13.67 -26.94
C GLY A 287 -1.31 12.91 -26.37
N GLU A 288 -1.08 11.69 -26.88
CA GLU A 288 0.05 10.86 -26.48
C GLU A 288 1.09 10.82 -27.61
N GLN A 289 2.27 11.34 -27.33
CA GLN A 289 3.29 11.61 -28.36
C GLN A 289 3.94 10.33 -28.89
N THR A 290 4.19 9.33 -28.03
CA THR A 290 4.95 8.12 -28.39
C THR A 290 4.20 7.25 -29.40
N LEU A 291 2.88 7.19 -29.28
CA LEU A 291 1.99 6.43 -30.15
C LEU A 291 1.30 7.32 -31.20
N GLU A 292 1.70 8.60 -31.31
CA GLU A 292 1.13 9.58 -32.24
C GLU A 292 -0.40 9.65 -32.15
N LEU A 293 -0.93 9.65 -30.93
CA LEU A 293 -2.36 9.73 -30.67
C LEU A 293 -2.79 11.17 -30.44
N GLU A 294 -3.62 11.69 -31.33
CA GLU A 294 -4.25 13.00 -31.19
C GLU A 294 -5.08 13.09 -29.90
N PRO A 295 -5.26 14.30 -29.32
CA PRO A 295 -6.03 14.50 -28.10
C PRO A 295 -7.39 13.79 -28.13
N GLN A 296 -8.15 13.89 -29.23
CA GLN A 296 -9.49 13.30 -29.35
C GLN A 296 -9.48 11.76 -29.32
N GLN A 297 -8.35 11.12 -29.63
CA GLN A 297 -8.20 9.67 -29.67
C GLN A 297 -7.61 9.11 -28.37
N THR A 298 -6.85 9.93 -27.64
CA THR A 298 -6.24 9.57 -26.35
C THR A 298 -7.31 9.34 -25.29
N PHE A 299 -7.27 8.17 -24.64
CA PHE A 299 -8.28 7.72 -23.66
C PHE A 299 -9.72 7.74 -24.21
N SER A 300 -9.95 7.20 -25.41
CA SER A 300 -11.28 7.13 -26.04
C SER A 300 -12.35 6.28 -25.29
N GLY A 301 -11.98 5.51 -24.27
CA GLY A 301 -12.86 4.54 -23.61
C GLY A 301 -12.94 3.17 -24.30
N LYS A 302 -12.09 2.91 -25.31
CA LYS A 302 -12.10 1.66 -26.11
C LYS A 302 -11.99 0.37 -25.29
N SER A 303 -11.36 0.41 -24.12
CA SER A 303 -11.19 -0.78 -23.27
C SER A 303 -12.52 -1.40 -22.84
N LEU A 304 -13.58 -0.58 -22.69
CA LEU A 304 -14.94 -1.00 -22.36
C LEU A 304 -15.47 -2.12 -23.27
N ALA A 305 -15.19 -2.03 -24.58
CA ALA A 305 -15.79 -2.91 -25.59
C ALA A 305 -15.55 -4.41 -25.30
N ARG A 306 -14.42 -4.75 -24.69
CA ARG A 306 -14.05 -6.14 -24.33
C ARG A 306 -14.79 -6.68 -23.11
N HIS A 307 -15.49 -5.82 -22.37
CA HIS A 307 -16.10 -6.12 -21.09
C HIS A 307 -17.62 -5.99 -21.09
N LEU A 308 -18.22 -5.35 -22.10
CA LEU A 308 -19.66 -5.12 -22.21
C LEU A 308 -20.51 -6.39 -22.06
N ALA A 309 -20.07 -7.52 -22.62
CA ALA A 309 -20.82 -8.78 -22.50
C ALA A 309 -20.90 -9.27 -21.05
N ASP A 310 -19.82 -9.13 -20.27
CA ASP A 310 -19.80 -9.57 -18.87
C ASP A 310 -20.47 -8.55 -17.95
N ILE A 311 -20.34 -7.25 -18.25
CA ILE A 311 -21.08 -6.18 -17.58
C ILE A 311 -22.59 -6.35 -17.81
N GLY A 312 -23.01 -6.68 -19.03
CA GLY A 312 -24.41 -6.92 -19.38
C GLY A 312 -25.00 -8.12 -18.62
N LYS A 313 -24.22 -9.21 -18.45
CA LYS A 313 -24.63 -10.34 -17.59
C LYS A 313 -24.84 -9.91 -16.13
N LEU A 314 -23.95 -9.08 -15.59
CA LEU A 314 -24.12 -8.54 -14.23
C LEU A 314 -25.34 -7.64 -14.14
N CYS A 315 -25.58 -6.76 -15.12
CA CYS A 315 -26.77 -5.92 -15.16
C CYS A 315 -28.05 -6.76 -15.15
N GLY A 316 -28.12 -7.80 -15.98
CA GLY A 316 -29.26 -8.73 -16.02
C GLY A 316 -29.43 -9.50 -14.71
N ARG A 317 -28.35 -10.05 -14.16
CA ARG A 317 -28.36 -10.81 -12.90
C ARG A 317 -28.86 -10.00 -11.71
N HIS A 318 -28.49 -8.72 -11.65
CA HIS A 318 -28.82 -7.84 -10.53
C HIS A 318 -30.01 -6.90 -10.82
N GLY A 319 -30.64 -7.01 -11.99
CA GLY A 319 -31.70 -6.10 -12.43
C GLY A 319 -31.27 -4.63 -12.35
N ALA A 320 -30.08 -4.32 -12.86
CA ALA A 320 -29.54 -2.96 -12.81
C ALA A 320 -30.15 -2.09 -13.92
N SER A 321 -30.47 -0.85 -13.56
CA SER A 321 -31.01 0.19 -14.44
C SER A 321 -30.10 1.42 -14.53
N SER A 322 -29.11 1.50 -13.64
CA SER A 322 -28.17 2.62 -13.52
C SER A 322 -26.75 2.12 -13.29
N LEU A 323 -25.78 2.67 -14.03
CA LEU A 323 -24.35 2.43 -13.84
C LEU A 323 -23.59 3.74 -13.68
N LEU A 324 -22.50 3.69 -12.92
CA LEU A 324 -21.40 4.63 -13.01
C LEU A 324 -20.24 3.97 -13.79
N ASP A 325 -19.76 4.63 -14.84
CA ASP A 325 -18.49 4.28 -15.48
C ASP A 325 -17.38 5.19 -14.91
N TYR A 326 -16.64 4.65 -13.95
CA TYR A 326 -15.59 5.32 -13.21
C TYR A 326 -14.29 5.26 -14.02
N GLY A 327 -13.83 6.41 -14.51
CA GLY A 327 -12.71 6.57 -15.44
C GLY A 327 -13.07 6.20 -16.88
N CYS A 328 -14.18 6.73 -17.39
CA CYS A 328 -14.71 6.42 -18.72
C CYS A 328 -13.88 7.00 -19.89
N GLY A 329 -12.85 7.82 -19.59
CA GLY A 329 -12.15 8.63 -20.57
C GLY A 329 -13.11 9.54 -21.33
N LYS A 330 -13.02 9.53 -22.66
CA LYS A 330 -13.88 10.32 -23.55
C LYS A 330 -15.24 9.68 -23.86
N ALA A 331 -15.53 8.49 -23.34
CA ALA A 331 -16.81 7.80 -23.52
C ALA A 331 -17.26 7.64 -24.99
N LEU A 332 -16.32 7.48 -25.94
CA LEU A 332 -16.64 7.39 -27.38
C LEU A 332 -17.26 6.05 -27.79
N PHE A 333 -17.27 5.08 -26.88
CA PHE A 333 -17.84 3.75 -27.07
C PHE A 333 -19.24 3.63 -26.46
N TYR A 334 -19.91 4.78 -26.28
CA TYR A 334 -21.30 4.89 -25.86
C TYR A 334 -22.08 5.75 -26.84
N ASP A 335 -23.39 5.51 -26.90
CA ASP A 335 -24.32 6.45 -27.50
C ASP A 335 -24.74 7.50 -26.47
N ARG A 336 -25.03 8.72 -26.94
CA ARG A 336 -25.72 9.72 -26.10
C ARG A 336 -27.09 9.20 -25.70
N LEU A 337 -27.50 9.51 -24.47
CA LEU A 337 -28.87 9.26 -24.03
C LEU A 337 -29.82 10.21 -24.80
N PRO A 338 -30.89 9.71 -25.45
CA PRO A 338 -31.80 10.57 -26.21
C PRO A 338 -32.47 11.62 -25.32
N GLY A 339 -32.59 12.85 -25.82
CA GLY A 339 -33.20 13.97 -25.11
C GLY A 339 -32.23 14.75 -24.21
N GLU A 340 -31.04 14.21 -23.95
CA GLU A 340 -29.99 14.90 -23.21
C GLU A 340 -29.20 15.89 -24.09
N PRO A 341 -28.72 17.02 -23.52
CA PRO A 341 -27.84 17.93 -24.24
C PRO A 341 -26.49 17.27 -24.58
N ASP A 342 -25.81 17.81 -25.58
CA ASP A 342 -24.49 17.36 -26.04
C ASP A 342 -23.43 17.28 -24.94
N SER A 343 -23.54 18.14 -23.93
CA SER A 343 -22.66 18.22 -22.76
C SER A 343 -23.01 17.22 -21.66
N SER A 344 -24.14 16.51 -21.74
CA SER A 344 -24.56 15.56 -20.72
C SER A 344 -23.51 14.45 -20.56
N ARG A 345 -23.34 13.97 -19.33
CA ARG A 345 -22.53 12.79 -19.00
C ARG A 345 -23.31 11.48 -19.08
N LEU A 346 -24.62 11.55 -19.37
CA LEU A 346 -25.47 10.38 -19.45
C LEU A 346 -25.34 9.69 -20.81
N ARG A 347 -25.19 8.38 -20.76
CA ARG A 347 -24.89 7.52 -21.89
C ARG A 347 -25.76 6.28 -21.87
N ARG A 348 -25.85 5.63 -23.03
CA ARG A 348 -26.48 4.31 -23.19
C ARG A 348 -25.62 3.44 -24.10
N HIS A 349 -25.87 2.13 -24.07
CA HIS A 349 -25.22 1.19 -24.98
C HIS A 349 -26.19 0.08 -25.39
N ALA A 350 -26.17 -0.34 -26.65
CA ALA A 350 -27.09 -1.39 -27.16
C ALA A 350 -26.97 -2.73 -26.42
N GLN A 351 -25.77 -3.08 -25.94
CA GLN A 351 -25.52 -4.29 -25.14
C GLN A 351 -25.90 -4.15 -23.65
N LEU A 352 -26.33 -2.97 -23.22
CA LEU A 352 -26.81 -2.67 -21.87
C LEU A 352 -28.25 -2.11 -21.96
N PRO A 353 -29.21 -2.90 -22.49
CA PRO A 353 -30.56 -2.40 -22.73
C PRO A 353 -31.25 -2.00 -21.41
N GLY A 354 -31.89 -0.84 -21.40
CA GLY A 354 -32.59 -0.31 -20.21
C GLY A 354 -31.68 0.23 -19.11
N VAL A 355 -30.37 0.33 -19.35
CA VAL A 355 -29.39 0.84 -18.40
C VAL A 355 -28.94 2.24 -18.80
N THR A 356 -29.07 3.20 -17.88
CA THR A 356 -28.46 4.53 -18.01
C THR A 356 -27.07 4.52 -17.39
N VAL A 357 -26.08 4.97 -18.14
CA VAL A 357 -24.68 5.05 -17.69
C VAL A 357 -24.33 6.50 -17.41
N THR A 358 -23.83 6.78 -16.20
CA THR A 358 -23.24 8.07 -15.83
C THR A 358 -21.74 7.98 -16.02
N CYS A 359 -21.18 8.82 -16.89
CA CYS A 359 -19.75 8.90 -17.15
C CYS A 359 -19.05 9.79 -16.10
N TYR A 360 -17.95 9.30 -15.54
CA TYR A 360 -17.08 10.06 -14.66
C TYR A 360 -15.61 9.81 -15.03
N ASP A 361 -14.82 10.87 -15.12
CA ASP A 361 -13.37 10.77 -15.30
C ASP A 361 -12.68 12.01 -14.71
N PRO A 362 -11.88 11.87 -13.64
CA PRO A 362 -11.26 13.02 -12.98
C PRO A 362 -10.20 13.71 -13.85
N GLY A 363 -9.62 13.02 -14.84
CA GLY A 363 -8.63 13.57 -15.77
C GLY A 363 -9.24 14.25 -16.99
N TYR A 364 -10.56 14.15 -17.20
CA TYR A 364 -11.24 14.69 -18.37
C TYR A 364 -12.36 15.67 -18.00
N LYS A 365 -12.09 16.97 -18.19
CA LYS A 365 -12.95 18.09 -17.78
C LYS A 365 -14.47 17.90 -18.05
N PRO A 366 -14.92 17.39 -19.22
CA PRO A 366 -16.36 17.18 -19.46
C PRO A 366 -17.04 16.18 -18.50
N PHE A 367 -16.29 15.27 -17.88
CA PHE A 367 -16.81 14.26 -16.94
C PHE A 367 -16.15 14.32 -15.56
N SER A 368 -15.43 15.41 -15.24
CA SER A 368 -14.68 15.53 -13.98
C SER A 368 -15.50 16.04 -12.80
N ASP A 369 -16.64 16.71 -13.03
CA ASP A 369 -17.44 17.22 -11.89
C ASP A 369 -17.96 16.05 -11.05
N PRO A 370 -18.18 16.25 -9.75
CA PRO A 370 -18.78 15.24 -8.87
C PRO A 370 -20.07 14.66 -9.46
N TYR A 371 -20.31 13.38 -9.19
CA TYR A 371 -21.54 12.67 -9.57
C TYR A 371 -22.45 12.48 -8.35
N GLU A 372 -23.75 12.40 -8.59
CA GLU A 372 -24.74 12.05 -7.58
C GLU A 372 -25.08 10.57 -7.67
N GLY A 373 -24.71 9.80 -6.64
CA GLY A 373 -25.02 8.37 -6.51
C GLY A 373 -26.03 8.09 -5.38
N PRO A 374 -26.25 6.81 -5.01
CA PRO A 374 -25.58 5.61 -5.53
C PRO A 374 -26.28 5.02 -6.77
N PHE A 375 -25.54 4.18 -7.50
CA PHE A 375 -25.96 3.49 -8.72
C PHE A 375 -26.22 2.00 -8.46
N ASP A 376 -26.97 1.32 -9.34
CA ASP A 376 -27.15 -0.13 -9.20
C ASP A 376 -25.82 -0.88 -9.36
N GLY A 377 -24.95 -0.43 -10.27
CA GLY A 377 -23.59 -0.96 -10.38
C GLY A 377 -22.56 0.12 -10.70
N VAL A 378 -21.30 -0.17 -10.38
CA VAL A 378 -20.15 0.68 -10.75
C VAL A 378 -19.17 -0.16 -11.56
N ILE A 379 -18.70 0.38 -12.68
CA ILE A 379 -17.71 -0.26 -13.55
C ILE A 379 -16.44 0.59 -13.63
N SER A 380 -15.28 -0.04 -13.76
CA SER A 380 -13.98 0.61 -13.99
C SER A 380 -13.09 -0.32 -14.83
N THR A 381 -12.85 0.01 -16.10
CA THR A 381 -12.29 -0.96 -17.07
C THR A 381 -10.84 -0.76 -17.50
N ASP A 382 -10.19 0.36 -17.11
CA ASP A 382 -8.81 0.70 -17.47
C ASP A 382 -8.32 1.89 -16.62
N VAL A 383 -8.35 1.74 -15.29
CA VAL A 383 -8.17 2.86 -14.33
C VAL A 383 -7.27 2.48 -13.16
N LEU A 384 -7.56 1.36 -12.49
CA LEU A 384 -6.92 1.03 -11.21
C LEU A 384 -5.40 0.89 -11.33
N GLU A 385 -4.89 0.31 -12.42
CA GLU A 385 -3.46 0.17 -12.68
C GLU A 385 -2.72 1.50 -12.93
N HIS A 386 -3.47 2.58 -13.19
CA HIS A 386 -2.97 3.93 -13.40
C HIS A 386 -2.97 4.76 -12.10
N ILE A 387 -3.58 4.25 -11.02
CA ILE A 387 -3.63 4.89 -9.71
C ILE A 387 -2.47 4.37 -8.86
N PRO A 388 -1.72 5.24 -8.15
CA PRO A 388 -0.67 4.80 -7.24
C PRO A 388 -1.20 3.84 -6.17
N GLU A 389 -0.35 2.89 -5.77
CA GLU A 389 -0.69 1.84 -4.80
C GLU A 389 -1.28 2.40 -3.49
N GLU A 390 -0.73 3.53 -3.03
CA GLU A 390 -1.13 4.26 -1.83
C GLU A 390 -2.60 4.73 -1.85
N ASP A 391 -3.16 4.97 -3.04
CA ASP A 391 -4.49 5.54 -3.24
C ASP A 391 -5.55 4.51 -3.62
N ILE A 392 -5.15 3.27 -3.93
CA ILE A 392 -6.08 2.20 -4.31
C ILE A 392 -7.14 1.96 -3.24
N GLY A 393 -6.75 1.99 -1.96
CA GLY A 393 -7.67 1.73 -0.86
C GLY A 393 -8.88 2.67 -0.84
N TRP A 394 -8.63 3.99 -0.89
CA TRP A 394 -9.72 4.96 -0.83
C TRP A 394 -10.48 5.08 -2.16
N VAL A 395 -9.81 4.86 -3.31
CA VAL A 395 -10.51 4.83 -4.61
C VAL A 395 -11.47 3.64 -4.67
N LEU A 396 -11.07 2.47 -4.18
CA LEU A 396 -11.98 1.33 -4.08
C LEU A 396 -13.11 1.61 -3.10
N ASP A 397 -12.86 2.29 -1.98
CA ASP A 397 -13.94 2.69 -1.07
C ASP A 397 -14.93 3.66 -1.72
N GLU A 398 -14.48 4.57 -2.59
CA GLU A 398 -15.35 5.42 -3.41
C GLU A 398 -16.17 4.59 -4.42
N ILE A 399 -15.52 3.68 -5.16
CA ILE A 399 -16.17 2.79 -6.14
C ILE A 399 -17.23 1.91 -5.47
N PHE A 400 -16.88 1.24 -4.36
CA PHE A 400 -17.82 0.41 -3.61
C PHE A 400 -18.90 1.25 -2.91
N GLY A 401 -18.57 2.45 -2.45
CA GLY A 401 -19.52 3.39 -1.85
C GLY A 401 -20.58 3.91 -2.83
N ALA A 402 -20.23 4.02 -4.11
CA ALA A 402 -21.15 4.43 -5.17
C ALA A 402 -22.04 3.27 -5.70
N ALA A 403 -21.79 2.02 -5.29
CA ALA A 403 -22.51 0.84 -5.78
C ALA A 403 -23.57 0.34 -4.79
N ARG A 404 -24.79 0.06 -5.27
CA ARG A 404 -25.84 -0.61 -4.49
C ARG A 404 -25.79 -2.13 -4.61
N LYS A 405 -25.53 -2.66 -5.81
CA LYS A 405 -25.68 -4.10 -6.08
C LYS A 405 -24.38 -4.76 -6.51
N PHE A 406 -23.63 -4.16 -7.43
CA PHE A 406 -22.37 -4.74 -7.87
C PHE A 406 -21.28 -3.74 -8.27
N VAL A 407 -20.04 -4.22 -8.24
CA VAL A 407 -18.85 -3.57 -8.77
C VAL A 407 -18.19 -4.47 -9.83
N TYR A 408 -17.82 -3.92 -10.99
CA TYR A 408 -16.99 -4.63 -11.98
C TYR A 408 -15.73 -3.83 -12.25
N VAL A 409 -14.57 -4.38 -11.91
CA VAL A 409 -13.29 -3.70 -12.13
C VAL A 409 -12.33 -4.55 -12.95
N VAL A 410 -11.51 -3.88 -13.75
CA VAL A 410 -10.42 -4.45 -14.51
C VAL A 410 -9.11 -3.94 -13.95
N ALA A 411 -8.11 -4.81 -13.88
CA ALA A 411 -6.75 -4.42 -13.54
C ALA A 411 -5.76 -5.11 -14.48
N ALA A 412 -5.00 -4.33 -15.25
CA ALA A 412 -3.87 -4.85 -16.01
C ALA A 412 -2.66 -5.10 -15.10
N CYS A 413 -2.16 -6.33 -15.12
CA CYS A 413 -0.97 -6.74 -14.38
C CYS A 413 0.28 -6.71 -15.29
N TYR A 414 0.36 -5.75 -16.22
CA TYR A 414 1.46 -5.61 -17.17
C TYR A 414 1.60 -4.15 -17.64
N PRO A 415 2.79 -3.73 -18.10
CA PRO A 415 3.03 -2.34 -18.51
C PRO A 415 2.09 -1.85 -19.63
N ALA A 416 1.68 -0.59 -19.53
CA ALA A 416 0.93 0.11 -20.56
C ALA A 416 1.72 0.19 -21.86
N ARG A 417 1.01 0.40 -22.97
CA ARG A 417 1.65 0.86 -24.21
C ARG A 417 1.93 2.37 -24.20
N LYS A 418 1.15 3.14 -23.44
CA LYS A 418 1.26 4.59 -23.36
C LYS A 418 2.36 4.99 -22.40
N THR A 419 3.04 6.08 -22.74
CA THR A 419 4.03 6.73 -21.90
C THR A 419 3.44 8.04 -21.40
N LEU A 420 3.72 8.39 -20.15
CA LEU A 420 3.34 9.67 -19.57
C LEU A 420 4.26 10.79 -20.12
N PRO A 421 3.85 12.07 -20.07
CA PRO A 421 4.69 13.20 -20.49
C PRO A 421 6.06 13.25 -19.80
N ASN A 422 6.17 12.77 -18.56
CA ASN A 422 7.43 12.64 -17.82
C ASN A 422 8.31 11.44 -18.22
N GLY A 423 7.89 10.63 -19.20
CA GLY A 423 8.62 9.46 -19.69
C GLY A 423 8.34 8.15 -18.93
N GLU A 424 7.56 8.18 -17.85
CA GLU A 424 7.18 6.97 -17.11
C GLU A 424 6.10 6.15 -17.83
N ASN A 425 5.95 4.87 -17.46
CA ASN A 425 4.85 4.06 -17.96
C ASN A 425 3.52 4.53 -17.34
N ALA A 426 2.46 4.58 -18.15
CA ALA A 426 1.14 5.01 -17.68
C ALA A 426 0.56 4.11 -16.57
N HIS A 427 0.89 2.81 -16.57
CA HIS A 427 0.53 1.90 -15.48
C HIS A 427 1.58 2.02 -14.37
N CYS A 428 1.27 2.77 -13.32
CA CYS A 428 2.18 2.94 -12.17
C CYS A 428 2.04 1.81 -11.13
N THR A 429 0.91 1.09 -11.11
CA THR A 429 0.66 -0.02 -10.18
C THR A 429 0.62 -1.35 -10.92
N LEU A 430 1.78 -1.99 -11.03
CA LEU A 430 1.99 -3.26 -11.74
C LEU A 430 2.08 -4.45 -10.78
N LEU A 431 0.97 -4.76 -10.12
CA LEU A 431 0.88 -5.80 -9.10
C LEU A 431 0.13 -7.05 -9.56
N SER A 432 0.35 -8.16 -8.85
CA SER A 432 -0.17 -9.47 -9.28
C SER A 432 -1.68 -9.56 -9.12
N PRO A 433 -2.34 -10.52 -9.82
CA PRO A 433 -3.76 -10.74 -9.65
C PRO A 433 -4.19 -10.96 -8.19
N GLU A 434 -3.39 -11.68 -7.40
CA GLU A 434 -3.69 -11.95 -5.99
C GLU A 434 -3.66 -10.68 -5.14
N TRP A 435 -2.78 -9.72 -5.47
CA TRP A 435 -2.75 -8.44 -4.78
C TRP A 435 -4.04 -7.65 -5.04
N TRP A 436 -4.48 -7.57 -6.30
CA TRP A 436 -5.74 -6.91 -6.68
C TRP A 436 -6.96 -7.55 -6.01
N VAL A 437 -7.01 -8.88 -5.96
CA VAL A 437 -8.05 -9.61 -5.21
C VAL A 437 -8.08 -9.16 -3.75
N GLY A 438 -6.92 -9.10 -3.11
CA GLY A 438 -6.80 -8.68 -1.72
C GLY A 438 -7.27 -7.24 -1.46
N GLN A 439 -7.01 -6.31 -2.39
CA GLN A 439 -7.52 -4.94 -2.31
C GLN A 439 -9.05 -4.90 -2.39
N LEU A 440 -9.65 -5.65 -3.31
CA LEU A 440 -11.10 -5.73 -3.45
C LEU A 440 -11.76 -6.41 -2.26
N GLU A 441 -11.17 -7.49 -1.74
CA GLU A 441 -11.66 -8.13 -0.52
C GLU A 441 -11.64 -7.16 0.66
N THR A 442 -10.61 -6.33 0.76
CA THR A 442 -10.47 -5.32 1.82
C THR A 442 -11.55 -4.25 1.69
N ALA A 443 -11.78 -3.69 0.51
CA ALA A 443 -12.85 -2.72 0.27
C ALA A 443 -14.26 -3.33 0.47
N ALA A 444 -14.47 -4.55 -0.03
CA ALA A 444 -15.76 -5.24 0.08
C ALA A 444 -16.19 -5.54 1.52
N ARG A 445 -15.23 -5.75 2.46
CA ARG A 445 -15.56 -5.92 3.88
C ARG A 445 -16.25 -4.70 4.48
N ARG A 446 -15.91 -3.50 4.01
CA ARG A 446 -16.53 -2.23 4.45
C ARG A 446 -17.87 -1.94 3.76
N LYS A 447 -18.22 -2.70 2.70
CA LYS A 447 -19.51 -2.59 1.99
C LYS A 447 -20.17 -3.97 1.81
N PRO A 448 -20.67 -4.58 2.91
CA PRO A 448 -21.33 -5.87 2.85
C PRO A 448 -22.52 -5.88 1.89
N GLY A 449 -22.75 -7.01 1.21
CA GLY A 449 -23.88 -7.20 0.30
C GLY A 449 -23.67 -6.72 -1.14
N VAL A 450 -22.60 -5.95 -1.42
CA VAL A 450 -22.21 -5.61 -2.80
C VAL A 450 -21.43 -6.78 -3.41
N HIS A 451 -21.92 -7.29 -4.54
CA HIS A 451 -21.19 -8.26 -5.38
C HIS A 451 -20.03 -7.57 -6.08
N TRP A 452 -18.89 -8.21 -6.22
CA TRP A 452 -17.80 -7.67 -7.04
C TRP A 452 -17.27 -8.72 -8.00
N THR A 453 -16.90 -8.25 -9.18
CA THR A 453 -16.19 -9.04 -10.20
C THR A 453 -14.91 -8.31 -10.57
N LEU A 454 -13.77 -8.97 -10.36
CA LEU A 454 -12.45 -8.54 -10.79
C LEU A 454 -12.05 -9.25 -12.08
N CYS A 455 -11.66 -8.47 -13.07
CA CYS A 455 -11.05 -8.96 -14.30
C CYS A 455 -9.56 -8.59 -14.32
N THR A 456 -8.70 -9.53 -13.96
CA THR A 456 -7.26 -9.33 -14.11
C THR A 456 -6.77 -9.79 -15.47
N ILE A 457 -5.80 -9.05 -16.02
CA ILE A 457 -5.20 -9.37 -17.32
C ILE A 457 -3.68 -9.42 -17.16
N GLU A 458 -3.08 -10.57 -17.47
CA GLU A 458 -1.64 -10.79 -17.46
C GLU A 458 -1.12 -10.96 -18.89
N LYS A 459 0.13 -10.53 -19.16
CA LYS A 459 0.83 -10.90 -20.40
C LYS A 459 1.63 -12.18 -20.16
N THR A 460 1.38 -13.19 -20.99
CA THR A 460 2.11 -14.46 -21.01
C THR A 460 2.88 -14.59 -22.33
N ARG A 461 3.74 -15.60 -22.43
CA ARG A 461 4.46 -15.92 -23.69
C ARG A 461 3.52 -16.23 -24.87
N ILE A 462 2.28 -16.66 -24.59
CA ILE A 462 1.29 -17.07 -25.61
C ILE A 462 0.22 -15.98 -25.82
N GLY A 463 0.41 -14.78 -25.25
CA GLY A 463 -0.54 -13.66 -25.35
C GLY A 463 -1.13 -13.26 -24.01
N LYS A 464 -2.29 -12.59 -24.03
CA LYS A 464 -2.92 -12.10 -22.80
C LYS A 464 -3.77 -13.18 -22.16
N ARG A 465 -3.55 -13.45 -20.87
CA ARG A 465 -4.40 -14.29 -20.04
C ARG A 465 -5.36 -13.41 -19.25
N ARG A 466 -6.65 -13.67 -19.39
CA ARG A 466 -7.71 -13.01 -18.62
C ARG A 466 -8.20 -13.95 -17.52
N ARG A 467 -8.35 -13.46 -16.30
CA ARG A 467 -9.00 -14.16 -15.19
C ARG A 467 -10.13 -13.31 -14.65
N LEU A 468 -11.30 -13.94 -14.51
CA LEU A 468 -12.42 -13.38 -13.75
C LEU A 468 -12.42 -13.99 -12.36
N GLN A 469 -12.64 -13.16 -11.35
CA GLN A 469 -12.85 -13.58 -9.99
C GLN A 469 -14.03 -12.81 -9.41
N ASP A 470 -14.96 -13.56 -8.83
CA ASP A 470 -16.13 -13.01 -8.18
C ASP A 470 -15.98 -13.10 -6.66
N GLY A 471 -16.61 -12.16 -5.96
CA GLY A 471 -16.74 -12.19 -4.52
C GLY A 471 -17.91 -11.35 -4.05
N THR A 472 -18.21 -11.45 -2.76
CA THR A 472 -19.16 -10.58 -2.08
C THR A 472 -18.50 -10.14 -0.78
N GLY A 473 -18.85 -8.95 -0.29
CA GLY A 473 -18.53 -8.55 1.08
C GLY A 473 -19.30 -9.43 2.06
N ALA A 474 -18.85 -10.67 2.26
CA ALA A 474 -19.37 -11.53 3.30
C ALA A 474 -18.80 -11.03 4.64
N GLN A 475 -19.65 -10.93 5.66
CA GLN A 475 -19.16 -10.95 7.04
C GLN A 475 -18.42 -12.28 7.21
N ARG A 476 -17.08 -12.28 7.15
CA ARG A 476 -16.34 -13.43 7.66
C ARG A 476 -16.70 -13.50 9.14
N GLN A 477 -17.44 -14.53 9.54
CA GLN A 477 -17.41 -14.97 10.93
C GLN A 477 -15.94 -15.20 11.25
N ALA A 478 -15.46 -14.49 12.28
CA ALA A 478 -14.12 -14.64 12.81
C ALA A 478 -13.83 -16.13 12.99
N ALA A 479 -12.73 -16.60 12.41
CA ALA A 479 -12.19 -17.93 12.65
C ALA A 479 -10.99 -17.81 13.56
#